data_AF-A0A8S9XEG2-F1
#
_entry.id   AF-A0A8S9XEG2-F1
#
_cell.length_a   1.000
_cell.length_b   1.000
_cell.length_c   1.000
_cell.angle_alpha   90.00
_cell.angle_beta   90.00
_cell.angle_gamma   90.00
#
_symmetry.space_group_name_H-M   'P 1'
#
loop_
_entity.id
_entity.type
_entity.pdbx_description
1 polymer ?
#
loop_
_entity_poly.entity_id
_entity_poly.type
_entity_poly.pdbx_seq_one_letter_code
_entity_poly.pdbx_strand_id
1 'polypeptide(L)'
;MVDSISSQEERVECAICNRSFTRRGIRRHIQSAHPETQSTDGHDVVTTSSLPNNTSIPDYIQEKFVAGFGDRLLNTPGTSSVWEIRWWRSTRLNGKQYDLPQGAVGRQFTSLLAEEIQAVAEGSRYSEVIFLLCATVLQREKSVKAGADVRRMLCKRMEMW
;
A
#
# COMPACT_ATOMS: atom_id res chain seq x y z
N MET A 1 41.33 38.08 -11.48
CA MET A 1 41.28 37.40 -10.17
C MET A 1 39.95 36.69 -10.10
N VAL A 2 39.97 35.36 -10.09
CA VAL A 2 38.77 34.52 -10.05
C VAL A 2 38.57 34.14 -8.60
N ASP A 3 37.83 34.95 -7.85
CA ASP A 3 37.54 34.65 -6.46
C ASP A 3 36.50 33.54 -6.38
N SER A 4 36.98 32.41 -5.87
CA SER A 4 36.30 31.15 -5.70
C SER A 4 35.24 31.29 -4.62
N ILE A 5 33.97 31.27 -5.02
CA ILE A 5 32.84 31.14 -4.09
C ILE A 5 32.86 29.70 -3.56
N SER A 6 33.53 29.52 -2.43
CA SER A 6 33.59 28.27 -1.66
C SER A 6 32.21 27.99 -1.08
N SER A 7 31.49 27.08 -1.72
CA SER A 7 30.17 26.59 -1.33
C SER A 7 30.22 26.04 0.10
N GLN A 8 29.67 26.79 1.06
CA GLN A 8 29.44 26.26 2.39
C GLN A 8 28.38 25.15 2.30
N GLU A 9 28.83 23.90 2.32
CA GLU A 9 27.95 22.73 2.35
C GLU A 9 27.15 22.73 3.65
N GLU A 10 25.86 23.03 3.54
CA GLU A 10 24.89 23.03 4.62
C GLU A 10 24.93 21.68 5.38
N ARG A 11 25.32 21.73 6.66
CA ARG A 11 25.37 20.57 7.55
C ARG A 11 24.01 20.36 8.22
N VAL A 12 23.61 19.10 8.40
CA VAL A 12 22.33 18.68 8.98
C VAL A 12 22.60 17.81 10.21
N GLU A 13 21.81 18.01 11.26
CA GLU A 13 21.91 17.27 12.52
C GLU A 13 21.09 15.97 12.49
N CYS A 14 21.64 14.91 13.07
CA CYS A 14 20.93 13.64 13.23
C CYS A 14 19.86 13.74 14.33
N ALA A 15 18.58 13.50 14.02
CA ALA A 15 17.48 13.59 14.99
C ALA A 15 17.52 12.55 16.14
N ILE A 16 18.38 11.53 16.03
CA ILE A 16 18.47 10.43 17.02
C ILE A 16 19.59 10.69 18.04
N CYS A 17 20.71 11.27 17.61
CA CYS A 17 21.88 11.49 18.48
C CYS A 17 22.48 12.91 18.40
N ASN A 18 21.82 13.84 17.72
CA ASN A 18 22.15 15.26 17.58
C ASN A 18 23.59 15.56 17.12
N ARG A 19 24.20 14.63 16.40
CA ARG A 19 25.52 14.82 15.77
C ARG A 19 25.39 15.45 14.40
N SER A 20 26.29 16.37 14.05
CA SER A 20 26.25 17.12 12.79
C SER A 20 27.01 16.40 11.67
N PHE A 21 26.37 16.31 10.51
CA PHE A 21 26.91 15.66 9.32
C PHE A 21 26.66 16.50 8.07
N THR A 22 27.34 16.20 6.97
CA THR A 22 26.97 16.77 5.67
C THR A 22 25.64 16.18 5.19
N ARG A 23 24.86 16.90 4.38
CA ARG A 23 23.59 16.41 3.79
C ARG A 23 23.73 15.01 3.14
N ARG A 24 24.86 14.71 2.49
CA ARG A 24 25.11 13.38 1.89
C ARG A 24 25.53 12.32 2.92
N GLY A 25 26.13 12.72 4.04
CA GLY A 25 26.65 11.84 5.07
C GLY A 25 25.60 11.32 6.06
N ILE A 26 24.52 12.09 6.28
CA ILE A 26 23.52 11.78 7.32
C ILE A 26 22.80 10.43 7.07
N ARG A 27 22.46 10.10 5.82
CA ARG A 27 21.81 8.82 5.47
C ARG A 27 22.69 7.62 5.79
N ARG A 28 23.99 7.72 5.52
CA ARG A 28 24.98 6.67 5.83
C ARG A 28 25.16 6.51 7.34
N HIS A 29 25.22 7.62 8.08
CA HIS A 29 25.30 7.60 9.53
C HIS A 29 24.10 6.87 10.17
N ILE A 30 22.87 7.20 9.75
CA ILE A 30 21.65 6.54 10.25
C ILE A 30 21.70 5.03 9.97
N GLN A 31 22.12 4.62 8.78
CA GLN A 31 22.25 3.19 8.44
C GLN A 31 23.27 2.44 9.30
N SER A 32 24.40 3.05 9.65
CA SER A 32 25.47 2.39 10.41
C SER A 32 25.27 2.45 11.93
N ALA A 33 24.76 3.57 12.45
CA ALA A 33 24.67 3.82 13.89
C ALA A 33 23.24 3.60 14.45
N HIS A 34 22.23 3.61 13.58
CA HIS A 34 20.81 3.47 13.93
C HIS A 34 20.08 2.47 13.00
N PRO A 35 20.56 1.21 12.90
CA PRO A 35 20.05 0.24 11.92
C PRO A 35 18.56 -0.11 12.06
N GLU A 36 17.98 0.04 13.26
CA GLU A 36 16.55 -0.23 13.53
C GLU A 36 15.60 0.87 13.02
N THR A 37 16.12 2.03 12.63
CA THR A 37 15.31 3.17 12.16
C THR A 37 15.11 3.20 10.63
N GLN A 38 15.45 2.11 9.93
CA GLN A 38 15.24 1.99 8.49
C GLN A 38 13.77 1.80 8.11
N SER A 39 12.93 2.82 8.31
CA SER A 39 11.61 3.00 7.69
C SER A 39 11.03 4.38 8.03
N THR A 40 11.63 5.47 7.56
CA THR A 40 10.93 6.77 7.44
C THR A 40 11.51 7.56 6.27
N ASP A 41 11.08 7.23 5.04
CA ASP A 41 11.16 8.20 3.95
C ASP A 41 9.99 9.19 4.15
N GLY A 42 10.31 10.38 4.67
CA GLY A 42 9.67 11.65 4.34
C GLY A 42 8.18 11.83 4.66
N HIS A 43 7.80 11.77 5.94
CA HIS A 43 6.68 12.59 6.39
C HIS A 43 7.26 13.78 7.15
N ASP A 44 6.99 14.98 6.66
CA ASP A 44 7.23 16.21 7.41
C ASP A 44 6.67 16.03 8.81
N VAL A 45 7.56 16.28 9.79
CA VAL A 45 7.19 16.50 11.18
C VAL A 45 6.38 17.79 11.21
N VAL A 46 5.09 17.68 10.95
CA VAL A 46 4.13 18.58 11.56
C VAL A 46 4.06 18.14 13.01
N THR A 47 4.56 19.03 13.85
CA THR A 47 4.51 19.04 15.31
C THR A 47 3.36 18.19 15.85
N THR A 48 3.71 17.24 16.71
CA THR A 48 2.81 16.60 17.66
C THR A 48 2.15 17.66 18.54
N SER A 49 1.07 18.26 18.05
CA SER A 49 -0.01 18.70 18.91
C SER A 49 -1.04 17.58 18.91
N SER A 50 -0.89 16.66 19.86
CA SER A 50 -2.00 15.89 20.47
C SER A 50 -3.18 15.61 19.54
N LEU A 51 -3.10 14.51 18.76
CA LEU A 51 -4.29 13.97 18.11
C LEU A 51 -5.27 13.52 19.21
N PRO A 52 -6.51 14.04 19.25
CA PRO A 52 -7.51 13.52 20.14
C PRO A 52 -7.87 12.11 19.66
N ASN A 53 -7.36 11.12 20.40
CA ASN A 53 -7.97 9.79 20.45
C ASN A 53 -9.47 9.99 20.70
N ASN A 54 -10.30 9.49 19.78
CA ASN A 54 -11.75 9.70 19.68
C ASN A 54 -12.19 10.93 18.86
N THR A 55 -11.93 10.91 17.55
CA THR A 55 -12.75 11.73 16.63
C THR A 55 -13.87 10.83 16.11
N SER A 56 -15.03 10.86 16.77
CA SER A 56 -16.26 10.34 16.18
C SER A 56 -16.41 11.01 14.82
N ILE A 57 -16.51 10.21 13.75
CA ILE A 57 -16.79 10.73 12.41
C ILE A 57 -18.00 11.67 12.53
N PRO A 58 -17.89 12.95 12.10
CA PRO A 58 -18.99 13.90 12.23
C PRO A 58 -20.28 13.34 11.64
N ASP A 59 -21.40 13.46 12.36
CA ASP A 59 -22.68 12.85 11.98
C ASP A 59 -23.12 13.22 10.56
N TYR A 60 -22.82 14.44 10.11
CA TYR A 60 -23.08 14.89 8.74
C TYR A 60 -22.39 14.02 7.67
N ILE A 61 -21.15 13.56 7.92
CA ILE A 61 -20.45 12.65 6.99
C ILE A 61 -21.18 11.31 6.94
N GLN A 62 -21.64 10.84 8.10
CA GLN A 62 -22.40 9.60 8.21
C GLN A 62 -23.72 9.68 7.41
N GLU A 63 -24.44 10.80 7.52
CA GLU A 63 -25.68 11.06 6.78
C GLU A 63 -25.46 11.06 5.26
N LYS A 64 -24.36 11.65 4.78
CA LYS A 64 -24.02 11.65 3.35
C LYS A 64 -23.71 10.25 2.83
N PHE A 65 -23.06 9.42 3.65
CA PHE A 65 -22.78 8.03 3.29
C PHE A 65 -24.06 7.20 3.21
N VAL A 66 -24.95 7.34 4.19
CA VAL A 66 -26.26 6.67 4.15
C VAL A 66 -27.08 7.12 2.94
N ALA A 67 -27.10 8.43 2.65
CA ALA A 67 -27.84 8.98 1.51
C ALA A 67 -27.30 8.52 0.15
N GLY A 68 -25.98 8.35 0.01
CA GLY A 68 -25.34 7.99 -1.25
C GLY A 68 -25.19 6.49 -1.48
N PHE A 69 -24.90 5.74 -0.41
CA PHE A 69 -24.47 4.34 -0.47
C PHE A 69 -25.39 3.40 0.31
N GLY A 70 -26.43 3.93 0.97
CA GLY A 70 -27.40 3.15 1.74
C GLY A 70 -26.89 2.65 3.10
N ASP A 71 -25.64 2.95 3.46
CA ASP A 71 -25.03 2.48 4.70
C ASP A 71 -24.03 3.48 5.30
N ARG A 72 -23.70 3.25 6.57
CA ARG A 72 -22.76 3.97 7.41
C ARG A 72 -21.31 3.76 6.95
N LEU A 73 -20.43 4.73 7.18
CA LEU A 73 -19.00 4.58 6.89
C LEU A 73 -18.39 3.48 7.78
N LEU A 74 -17.97 2.36 7.16
CA LEU A 74 -17.47 1.16 7.85
C LEU A 74 -15.98 1.26 8.26
N ASN A 75 -15.20 2.10 7.58
CA ASN A 75 -13.76 2.21 7.82
C ASN A 75 -13.46 3.32 8.82
N THR A 76 -13.57 3.00 10.11
CA THR A 76 -12.92 3.81 11.15
C THR A 76 -11.43 3.44 11.22
N PRO A 77 -10.52 4.42 11.43
CA PRO A 77 -9.11 4.10 11.63
C PRO A 77 -8.92 3.12 12.80
N GLY A 78 -8.30 1.96 12.55
CA GLY A 78 -7.87 1.02 13.59
C GLY A 78 -8.70 -0.26 13.81
N THR A 79 -9.81 -0.48 13.10
CA THR A 79 -10.73 -1.61 13.40
C THR A 79 -10.34 -2.95 12.77
N SER A 80 -9.41 -3.00 11.81
CA SER A 80 -8.86 -4.29 11.36
C SER A 80 -7.45 -4.16 10.77
N SER A 81 -6.48 -4.43 11.64
CA SER A 81 -5.05 -4.39 11.31
C SER A 81 -4.65 -5.37 10.21
N VAL A 82 -5.37 -6.51 10.08
CA VAL A 82 -5.03 -7.55 9.11
C VAL A 82 -5.32 -7.11 7.68
N TRP A 83 -6.45 -6.44 7.42
CA TRP A 83 -6.74 -5.95 6.07
C TRP A 83 -5.79 -4.81 5.72
N GLU A 84 -5.48 -3.92 6.66
CA GLU A 84 -4.59 -2.79 6.40
C GLU A 84 -3.20 -3.29 6.03
N ILE A 85 -2.71 -4.34 6.70
CA ILE A 85 -1.47 -5.03 6.35
C ILE A 85 -1.55 -5.65 4.95
N ARG A 86 -2.66 -6.31 4.59
CA ARG A 86 -2.83 -6.94 3.27
C ARG A 86 -2.93 -5.90 2.15
N TRP A 87 -3.65 -4.83 2.39
CA TRP A 87 -3.76 -3.69 1.49
C TRP A 87 -2.39 -3.04 1.30
N TRP A 88 -1.67 -2.75 2.38
CA TRP A 88 -0.29 -2.24 2.31
C TRP A 88 0.65 -3.16 1.54
N ARG A 89 0.53 -4.48 1.71
CA ARG A 89 1.33 -5.43 0.91
C ARG A 89 0.96 -5.38 -0.56
N SER A 90 -0.32 -5.21 -0.87
CA SER A 90 -0.85 -5.18 -2.23
C SER A 90 -0.53 -3.86 -2.94
N THR A 91 -0.61 -2.72 -2.27
CA THR A 91 -0.18 -1.42 -2.81
C THR A 91 1.32 -1.38 -3.07
N ARG A 92 2.11 -2.18 -2.34
CA ARG A 92 3.54 -2.37 -2.57
C ARG A 92 3.87 -3.36 -3.68
N LEU A 93 2.87 -4.04 -4.28
CA LEU A 93 3.05 -4.84 -5.47
C LEU A 93 3.35 -3.92 -6.66
N ASN A 94 4.61 -3.51 -6.76
CA ASN A 94 5.11 -2.75 -7.89
C ASN A 94 5.39 -3.73 -9.04
N GLY A 95 4.46 -3.81 -9.99
CA GLY A 95 4.64 -4.64 -11.18
C GLY A 95 3.51 -4.46 -12.18
N LYS A 96 3.80 -4.74 -13.44
CA LYS A 96 2.74 -4.87 -14.45
C LYS A 96 1.84 -6.03 -14.05
N GLN A 97 0.56 -5.97 -14.35
CA GLN A 97 -0.32 -7.14 -14.27
C GLN A 97 -0.28 -7.89 -15.61
N TYR A 98 -0.62 -9.17 -15.57
CA TYR A 98 -0.90 -9.91 -16.80
C TYR A 98 -2.24 -9.47 -17.37
N ASP A 99 -2.30 -9.36 -18.69
CA ASP A 99 -3.59 -9.40 -19.38
C ASP A 99 -4.22 -10.77 -19.15
N LEU A 100 -5.54 -10.78 -18.99
CA LEU A 100 -6.25 -12.01 -18.71
C LEU A 100 -6.12 -12.98 -19.89
N PRO A 101 -5.63 -14.21 -19.68
CA PRO A 101 -5.49 -15.17 -20.76
C PRO A 101 -6.86 -15.55 -21.33
N GLN A 102 -6.93 -15.62 -22.65
CA GLN A 102 -8.11 -16.14 -23.33
C GLN A 102 -8.33 -17.63 -23.00
N GLY A 103 -9.59 -18.06 -23.01
CA GLY A 103 -9.98 -19.46 -22.82
C GLY A 103 -10.33 -19.82 -21.38
N ALA A 104 -10.07 -21.07 -20.99
CA ALA A 104 -10.57 -21.64 -19.74
C ALA A 104 -10.06 -20.91 -18.48
N VAL A 105 -8.78 -20.55 -18.44
CA VAL A 105 -8.17 -19.87 -17.29
C VAL A 105 -8.76 -18.48 -17.08
N GLY A 106 -8.97 -17.72 -18.16
CA GLY A 106 -9.62 -16.41 -18.08
C GLY A 106 -11.06 -16.54 -17.57
N ARG A 107 -11.82 -17.51 -18.08
CA ARG A 107 -13.18 -17.77 -17.59
C ARG A 107 -13.22 -18.12 -16.11
N GLN A 108 -12.29 -18.95 -15.63
CA GLN A 108 -12.18 -19.28 -14.20
C GLN A 108 -11.96 -18.03 -13.35
N PHE A 109 -11.05 -17.15 -13.76
CA PHE A 109 -10.82 -15.89 -13.06
C PHE A 109 -12.06 -15.00 -13.06
N THR A 110 -12.75 -14.87 -14.21
CA THR A 110 -13.96 -14.06 -14.29
C THR A 110 -15.08 -14.62 -13.44
N SER A 111 -15.25 -15.95 -13.38
CA SER A 111 -16.21 -16.59 -12.47
C SER A 111 -15.89 -16.29 -11.02
N LEU A 112 -14.62 -16.46 -10.60
CA LEU A 112 -14.18 -16.15 -9.24
C LEU A 112 -14.41 -14.67 -8.89
N LEU A 113 -14.07 -13.76 -9.82
CA LEU A 113 -14.31 -12.33 -9.64
C LEU A 113 -15.80 -11.99 -9.50
N ALA A 114 -16.66 -12.64 -10.31
CA ALA A 114 -18.10 -12.45 -10.23
C ALA A 114 -18.68 -12.94 -8.90
N GLU A 115 -18.18 -14.06 -8.38
CA GLU A 115 -18.55 -14.58 -7.05
C GLU A 115 -18.18 -13.58 -5.95
N GLU A 116 -16.98 -12.99 -5.99
CA GLU A 116 -16.58 -11.97 -5.01
C GLU A 116 -17.42 -10.70 -5.12
N ILE A 117 -17.71 -10.24 -6.34
CA ILE A 117 -18.58 -9.06 -6.55
C ILE A 117 -19.98 -9.31 -5.99
N GLN A 118 -20.53 -10.50 -6.23
CA GLN A 118 -21.83 -10.89 -5.72
C GLN A 118 -21.82 -10.95 -4.19
N ALA A 119 -20.79 -11.53 -3.58
CA ALA A 119 -20.64 -11.59 -2.13
C ALA A 119 -20.48 -10.20 -1.49
N VAL A 120 -19.85 -9.25 -2.19
CA VAL A 120 -19.80 -7.84 -1.78
C VAL A 120 -21.17 -7.17 -1.90
N ALA A 121 -21.90 -7.41 -2.98
CA ALA A 121 -23.25 -6.87 -3.17
C ALA A 121 -24.24 -7.37 -2.10
N GLU A 122 -24.05 -8.61 -1.64
CA GLU A 122 -24.81 -9.22 -0.55
C GLU A 122 -24.35 -8.75 0.85
N GLY A 123 -23.24 -8.01 0.95
CA GLY A 123 -22.67 -7.56 2.21
C GLY A 123 -21.95 -8.66 3.01
N SER A 124 -21.68 -9.81 2.40
CA SER A 124 -20.94 -10.92 3.03
C SER A 124 -19.42 -10.69 3.03
N ARG A 125 -18.93 -9.95 2.04
CA ARG A 125 -17.52 -9.60 1.88
C ARG A 125 -17.36 -8.09 1.79
N TYR A 126 -16.18 -7.61 2.17
CA TYR A 126 -15.82 -6.21 2.00
C TYR A 126 -15.36 -5.92 0.57
N SER A 127 -15.58 -4.70 0.11
CA SER A 127 -15.29 -4.28 -1.27
C SER A 127 -13.81 -4.42 -1.68
N GLU A 128 -12.86 -4.39 -0.74
CA GLU A 128 -11.43 -4.53 -1.02
C GLU A 128 -11.03 -5.89 -1.59
N VAL A 129 -11.84 -6.92 -1.34
CA VAL A 129 -11.59 -8.29 -1.81
C VAL A 129 -11.44 -8.32 -3.33
N ILE A 130 -12.23 -7.50 -4.04
CA ILE A 130 -12.17 -7.35 -5.51
C ILE A 130 -10.80 -6.82 -5.96
N PHE A 131 -10.30 -5.77 -5.29
CA PHE A 131 -9.01 -5.17 -5.64
C PHE A 131 -7.84 -6.09 -5.29
N LEU A 132 -7.91 -6.77 -4.15
CA LEU A 132 -6.89 -7.73 -3.71
C LEU A 132 -6.82 -8.94 -4.63
N LEU A 133 -7.97 -9.48 -5.07
CA LEU A 133 -8.01 -10.59 -6.02
C LEU A 133 -7.29 -10.21 -7.31
N CYS A 134 -7.65 -9.08 -7.91
CA CYS A 134 -7.02 -8.58 -9.14
C CYS A 134 -5.51 -8.34 -8.95
N ALA A 135 -5.12 -7.67 -7.86
CA ALA A 135 -3.73 -7.32 -7.60
C ALA A 135 -2.85 -8.54 -7.33
N THR A 136 -3.36 -9.56 -6.65
CA THR A 136 -2.57 -10.73 -6.23
C THR A 136 -2.56 -11.83 -7.29
N VAL A 137 -3.70 -12.13 -7.91
CA VAL A 137 -3.79 -13.20 -8.91
C VAL A 137 -3.08 -12.79 -10.18
N LEU A 138 -3.36 -11.60 -10.71
CA LEU A 138 -2.82 -11.15 -12.01
C LEU A 138 -1.41 -10.55 -11.94
N GLN A 139 -0.76 -10.53 -10.77
CA GLN A 139 0.56 -9.94 -10.61
C GLN A 139 1.60 -10.57 -11.56
N ARG A 140 2.32 -9.76 -12.35
CA ARG A 140 3.38 -10.29 -13.20
C ARG A 140 4.59 -10.73 -12.41
N GLU A 141 5.05 -11.93 -12.72
CA GLU A 141 6.25 -12.52 -12.14
C GLU A 141 7.40 -12.41 -13.13
N LYS A 142 8.53 -11.82 -12.72
CA LYS A 142 9.65 -11.52 -13.65
C LYS A 142 10.34 -12.77 -14.17
N SER A 143 10.29 -13.87 -13.41
CA SER A 143 10.91 -15.15 -13.77
C SER A 143 10.09 -15.93 -14.81
N VAL A 144 8.79 -15.66 -14.92
CA VAL A 144 7.87 -16.41 -15.81
C VAL A 144 7.74 -15.70 -17.15
N LYS A 145 8.20 -16.35 -18.22
CA LYS A 145 8.19 -15.79 -19.59
C LYS A 145 7.26 -16.52 -20.55
N ALA A 146 7.03 -17.82 -20.34
CA ALA A 146 6.22 -18.62 -21.26
C ALA A 146 4.73 -18.54 -20.91
N GLY A 147 3.87 -18.39 -21.92
CA GLY A 147 2.42 -18.26 -21.72
C GLY A 147 1.76 -19.48 -21.06
N ALA A 148 2.31 -20.68 -21.27
CA ALA A 148 1.83 -21.89 -20.58
C ALA A 148 2.08 -21.83 -19.07
N ASP A 149 3.26 -21.34 -18.66
CA ASP A 149 3.62 -21.20 -17.26
C ASP A 149 2.82 -20.08 -16.59
N VAL A 150 2.54 -18.98 -17.31
CA VAL A 150 1.63 -17.92 -16.83
C VAL A 150 0.27 -18.52 -16.50
N ARG A 151 -0.32 -19.30 -17.43
CA ARG A 151 -1.63 -19.95 -17.20
C ARG A 151 -1.61 -20.89 -15.99
N ARG A 152 -0.59 -21.75 -15.87
CA ARG A 152 -0.44 -22.67 -14.73
C ARG A 152 -0.31 -21.90 -13.40
N MET A 153 0.45 -20.82 -13.40
CA MET A 153 0.62 -19.97 -12.22
C MET A 153 -0.68 -19.28 -11.82
N LEU A 154 -1.44 -18.75 -12.78
CA LEU A 154 -2.74 -18.12 -12.51
C LEU A 154 -3.74 -19.13 -11.93
N CYS A 155 -3.84 -20.34 -12.50
CA CYS A 155 -4.66 -21.41 -11.92
C CYS A 155 -4.27 -21.70 -10.47
N LYS A 156 -2.98 -21.89 -10.20
CA LYS A 156 -2.50 -22.14 -8.83
C LYS A 156 -2.83 -20.99 -7.87
N ARG A 157 -2.75 -19.74 -8.33
CA ARG A 157 -3.10 -18.58 -7.50
C ARG A 157 -4.59 -18.50 -7.19
N MET A 158 -5.45 -18.83 -8.16
CA MET A 158 -6.89 -18.92 -7.95
C MET A 158 -7.27 -20.09 -7.02
N GLU A 159 -6.54 -21.21 -7.05
CA GLU A 159 -6.75 -22.32 -6.10
C GLU A 159 -6.32 -21.98 -4.66
N MET A 160 -5.38 -21.05 -4.50
CA MET A 160 -4.91 -20.58 -3.18
C MET A 160 -5.72 -19.40 -2.64
N TRP A 161 -6.56 -18.79 -3.47
CA TRP A 161 -7.45 -17.70 -3.12
C TRP A 161 -8.62 -18.24 -2.31
#